data_AF-A0A7K2M1L0-F1
#
_entry.id   AF-A0A7K2M1L0-F1
#
_cell.length_a   1.000
_cell.length_b   1.000
_cell.length_c   1.000
_cell.angle_alpha   90.00
_cell.angle_beta   90.00
_cell.angle_gamma   90.00
#
_symmetry.space_group_name_H-M   'P 1'
#
loop_
_entity.id
_entity.type
_entity.pdbx_description
1 polymer ?
#
loop_
_entity_poly.entity_id
_entity_poly.type
_entity_poly.pdbx_seq_one_letter_code
_entity_poly.pdbx_strand_id
1 'polypeptide(L)' 'CFLAALEALPRLGASDEVVRAVRGHLDRYVLKGRCPADDLLDRLPGPDPARTRRPGPAGTGPFAHGKDIRT' A
#
# COMPACT_ATOMS: atom_id res chain seq x y z
N CYS A 1 14.98 1.70 -10.39
CA CYS A 1 15.59 0.53 -9.71
C CYS A 1 14.87 -0.78 -10.01
N PHE A 2 13.53 -0.85 -9.91
CA PHE A 2 12.79 -2.11 -10.09
C PHE A 2 13.04 -2.82 -11.44
N LEU A 3 13.04 -2.08 -12.55
CA LEU A 3 13.30 -2.66 -13.89
C LEU A 3 14.67 -3.33 -13.98
N ALA A 4 15.71 -2.67 -13.45
CA ALA A 4 17.06 -3.23 -13.42
C ALA A 4 17.12 -4.53 -12.59
N ALA A 5 16.37 -4.62 -11.49
CA ALA A 5 16.26 -5.85 -10.69
C ALA A 5 15.55 -6.96 -11.47
N LEU A 6 14.44 -6.65 -12.15
CA LEU A 6 13.71 -7.60 -13.00
C LEU A 6 14.60 -8.16 -14.13
N GLU A 7 15.41 -7.30 -14.75
CA GLU A 7 16.37 -7.69 -15.80
C GLU A 7 17.52 -8.56 -15.26
N ALA A 8 17.83 -8.47 -13.96
CA ALA A 8 18.87 -9.27 -13.33
C ALA A 8 18.38 -10.68 -12.93
N LEU A 9 17.08 -10.89 -12.72
CA LEU A 9 16.52 -12.16 -12.21
C LEU A 9 16.95 -13.41 -12.99
N PRO A 10 16.96 -13.44 -14.35
CA PRO A 10 17.42 -14.62 -15.09
C PRO A 10 18.90 -14.94 -14.82
N ARG A 11 19.74 -13.90 -14.67
CA ARG A 11 21.18 -14.06 -14.38
C ARG A 11 21.42 -14.57 -12.96
N LEU A 12 20.46 -14.38 -12.06
CA LEU A 12 20.48 -14.89 -10.69
C LEU A 12 19.89 -16.31 -10.57
N GLY A 13 19.45 -16.92 -11.68
CA GLY A 13 18.87 -18.26 -11.71
C GLY A 13 17.40 -18.34 -11.30
N ALA A 14 16.67 -17.21 -11.32
CA ALA A 14 15.22 -17.25 -11.13
C ALA A 14 14.56 -18.01 -12.29
N SER A 15 13.56 -18.86 -11.99
CA SER A 15 12.79 -19.55 -13.01
C SER A 15 11.95 -18.58 -13.84
N ASP A 16 11.61 -18.98 -15.07
CA ASP A 16 10.73 -18.20 -15.95
C ASP A 16 9.38 -17.87 -15.30
N GLU A 17 8.87 -18.78 -14.46
CA GLU A 17 7.65 -18.56 -13.70
C GLU A 17 7.78 -17.36 -12.75
N VAL A 18 8.91 -17.26 -12.03
CA VAL A 18 9.18 -16.14 -11.12
C VAL A 18 9.34 -14.85 -11.92
N VAL A 19 10.10 -14.87 -13.02
CA VAL A 19 10.28 -13.68 -13.87
C VAL A 19 8.93 -13.18 -14.39
N ARG A 20 8.07 -14.09 -14.85
CA ARG A 20 6.71 -13.78 -15.30
C ARG A 20 5.84 -13.22 -14.18
N ALA A 21 5.91 -13.80 -12.97
CA ALA A 21 5.17 -13.31 -11.82
C ALA A 21 5.59 -11.89 -11.43
N VAL A 22 6.90 -11.61 -11.37
CA VAL A 22 7.42 -10.27 -11.06
C VAL A 22 7.08 -9.26 -12.15
N ARG A 23 7.09 -9.66 -13.43
CA ARG A 23 6.59 -8.83 -14.53
C ARG A 23 5.10 -8.49 -14.37
N GLY A 24 4.28 -9.46 -13.99
CA GLY A 24 2.88 -9.21 -13.66
C GLY A 24 2.69 -8.24 -12.48
N HIS A 25 3.58 -8.30 -11.48
CA HIS A 25 3.60 -7.35 -10.37
C HIS A 25 3.96 -5.92 -10.82
N LEU A 26 4.97 -5.80 -11.70
CA LEU A 26 5.36 -4.52 -12.32
C LEU A 26 4.17 -3.86 -13.03
N ASP A 27 3.49 -4.62 -13.89
CA ASP A 27 2.38 -4.11 -14.71
C ASP A 27 1.15 -3.74 -13.88
N ARG A 28 0.87 -4.49 -12.81
CA ARG A 28 -0.31 -4.28 -11.97
C ARG A 28 -0.14 -3.15 -10.96
N TYR A 29 1.04 -3.02 -10.36
CA TYR A 29 1.24 -2.14 -9.21
C TYR A 29 2.25 -1.04 -9.50
N VAL A 30 3.49 -1.41 -9.87
CA VAL A 30 4.60 -0.46 -9.94
C VAL A 30 4.39 0.59 -11.05
N LEU A 31 4.02 0.17 -12.26
CA LEU A 31 3.77 1.10 -13.37
C LEU A 31 2.54 1.98 -13.13
N LYS A 32 1.57 1.50 -12.34
CA LYS A 32 0.34 2.22 -12.01
C LYS A 32 0.46 3.07 -10.75
N GLY A 33 1.62 3.07 -10.07
CA GLY A 33 1.80 3.73 -8.79
C GLY A 33 0.90 3.18 -7.67
N ARG A 34 0.40 1.94 -7.83
CA ARG A 34 -0.42 1.24 -6.85
C ARG A 34 0.43 0.30 -6.00
N CYS A 35 -0.15 -0.20 -4.92
CA CYS A 35 0.41 -1.27 -4.11
C CYS A 35 -0.62 -2.39 -3.87
N PRO A 36 -0.18 -3.59 -3.46
CA PRO A 36 -1.10 -4.70 -3.17
C PRO A 36 -2.15 -4.40 -2.09
N ALA A 37 -1.89 -3.45 -1.19
CA ALA A 37 -2.88 -3.03 -0.19
C ALA A 37 -4.05 -2.28 -0.83
N ASP A 38 -3.84 -1.58 -1.95
CA ASP A 38 -4.92 -0.88 -2.63
C ASP A 38 -5.98 -1.86 -3.16
N ASP A 39 -5.58 -3.06 -3.58
CA ASP A 39 -6.52 -4.12 -3.96
C ASP A 39 -7.36 -4.62 -2.76
N LEU A 40 -6.84 -4.50 -1.54
CA LEU A 40 -7.59 -4.81 -0.33
C LEU A 40 -8.56 -3.67 0.01
N LEU A 41 -8.13 -2.41 -0.17
CA LEU A 41 -8.98 -1.24 0.01
C LEU A 41 -10.14 -1.23 -0.99
N ASP A 42 -9.90 -1.61 -2.24
CA ASP A 42 -10.93 -1.71 -3.29
C ASP A 42 -12.04 -2.73 -2.95
N ARG A 43 -11.75 -3.72 -2.10
CA ARG A 43 -12.72 -4.74 -1.68
C ARG A 43 -13.57 -4.31 -0.49
N LEU A 44 -13.15 -3.27 0.22
CA LEU A 44 -13.92 -2.76 1.35
C LEU A 44 -15.12 -1.97 0.81
N PRO A 45 -16.30 -2.10 1.43
CA PRO A 45 -17.39 -1.16 1.19
C PRO A 45 -16.88 0.27 1.41
N GLY A 46 -17.24 1.18 0.51
CA GLY A 46 -16.87 2.59 0.65
C GLY A 46 -17.29 3.13 2.02
N PRO A 47 -16.55 4.12 2.55
CA PRO A 47 -16.89 4.70 3.84
C PRO A 47 -18.34 5.20 3.79
N ASP A 48 -19.14 4.82 4.79
CA ASP A 48 -20.49 5.33 4.95
C ASP A 48 -20.44 6.87 4.93
N PRO A 49 -21.11 7.54 3.97
CA PRO A 49 -21.13 9.00 3.91
C PRO A 49 -21.67 9.62 5.20
N ALA A 50 -22.47 8.91 5.99
CA ALA A 50 -22.91 9.37 7.30
C ALA A 50 -21.78 9.37 8.34
N ARG A 51 -20.79 8.48 8.23
CA ARG A 51 -19.62 8.43 9.13
C ARG A 51 -18.58 9.48 8.80
N THR A 52 -18.43 9.84 7.52
CA THR A 52 -17.54 10.92 7.07
C THR A 52 -18.15 12.32 7.24
N ARG A 53 -19.48 12.43 7.29
CA ARG A 53 -20.20 13.71 7.48
C ARG A 53 -20.54 14.04 8.93
N ARG A 54 -20.30 13.17 9.92
CA ARG A 54 -20.56 13.54 11.33
C ARG A 54 -19.69 14.74 11.71
N PRO A 55 -20.27 15.91 12.04
CA PRO A 55 -19.53 16.92 12.77
C PRO A 55 -19.16 16.28 14.10
N GLY A 56 -17.85 16.18 14.41
CA GLY A 56 -17.43 15.84 15.75
C GLY A 56 -18.07 16.84 16.73
N PRO A 57 -18.47 16.41 17.95
CA PRO A 57 -18.87 17.38 18.95
C PRO A 57 -17.69 18.33 19.13
N ALA A 58 -17.94 19.64 19.03
CA ALA A 58 -16.96 20.66 19.28
C ALA A 58 -16.39 20.44 20.69
N GLY A 59 -15.21 19.83 20.76
CA GLY A 59 -14.50 19.49 21.98
C GLY A 59 -13.07 19.97 21.83
N THR A 60 -12.84 21.20 22.28
CA THR A 60 -11.52 21.79 22.48
C THR A 60 -10.65 20.87 23.35
N GLY A 61 -9.50 20.45 22.84
CA GLY A 61 -8.46 19.79 23.62
C GLY A 61 -7.16 19.71 22.79
N PRO A 62 -6.03 20.26 23.27
CA PRO A 62 -4.78 20.22 22.53
C PRO A 62 -4.30 18.77 22.45
N PHE A 63 -3.86 18.36 21.27
CA PHE A 63 -3.35 17.03 20.97
C PHE A 63 -2.26 16.63 21.97
N ALA A 64 -2.63 15.84 22.98
CA ALA A 64 -1.68 15.12 23.82
C ALA A 64 -1.03 14.03 22.94
N HIS A 65 0.14 14.35 22.40
CA HIS A 65 0.97 13.41 21.68
C HIS A 65 1.57 12.44 22.70
N GLY A 66 0.85 11.35 22.99
CA GLY A 66 1.33 10.24 23.82
C GLY A 66 2.48 9.52 23.12
N LYS A 67 3.68 10.06 23.25
CA LYS A 67 4.94 9.33 23.05
C LYS A 67 5.61 9.16 24.40
N ASP A 68 5.15 8.17 25.14
CA ASP A 68 5.89 7.63 26.28
C ASP A 68 6.42 6.24 25.91
N ILE A 69 7.52 6.21 25.14
CA ILE A 69 8.37 5.02 25.11
C ILE A 69 9.23 5.13 26.36
N ARG A 70 8.80 4.48 27.46
CA ARG A 70 9.61 4.35 28.68
C ARG A 70 10.97 3.70 28.35
N THR A 71 12.04 4.40 28.71
CA THR A 71 13.35 3.83 29.07
C THR A 71 13.35 3.57 30.57
#